data_AF-A0A969I192-F1
#
_entry.id   AF-A0A969I192-F1
#
_cell.length_a   1.000
_cell.length_b   1.000
_cell.length_c   1.000
_cell.angle_alpha   90.00
_cell.angle_beta   90.00
_cell.angle_gamma   90.00
#
_symmetry.space_group_name_H-M   'P 1'
#
loop_
_entity.id
_entity.type
_entity.pdbx_description
1 polymer ?
#
loop_
_entity_poly.entity_id
_entity_poly.type
_entity_poly.pdbx_seq_one_letter_code
_entity_poly.pdbx_strand_id
1 'polypeptide(L)'
;MPEITLDMLIAVGSVIGALAAMALTPISAEMILLGSMVFLMATRVVTPEQAVQGFANTGVLTIAALYVVVAGLRETGAISWAALRMPSAASPTRCPRSTCA
;
A
#
# COMPACT_ATOMS: atom_id res chain seq x y z
N MET A 1 10.92 26.97 -27.87
CA MET A 1 9.87 26.01 -27.46
C MET A 1 10.28 24.54 -27.71
N PRO A 2 11.35 24.01 -27.07
CA PRO A 2 11.58 22.56 -26.93
C PRO A 2 11.62 22.03 -25.48
N GLU A 3 11.55 22.90 -24.46
CA GLU A 3 11.63 22.49 -23.05
C GLU A 3 10.44 21.59 -22.63
N ILE A 4 9.21 21.92 -23.04
CA ILE A 4 7.97 21.24 -22.60
C ILE A 4 7.89 19.77 -23.04
N THR A 5 8.50 19.41 -24.16
CA THR A 5 8.51 18.02 -24.66
C THR A 5 9.35 17.09 -23.81
N LEU A 6 10.44 17.57 -23.22
CA LEU A 6 11.33 16.74 -22.40
C LEU A 6 10.68 16.44 -21.04
N ASP A 7 10.10 17.46 -20.41
CA ASP A 7 9.37 17.31 -19.14
C ASP A 7 8.23 16.30 -19.26
N MET A 8 7.48 16.37 -20.36
CA MET A 8 6.36 15.46 -20.62
C MET A 8 6.82 14.03 -20.87
N LEU A 9 7.92 13.83 -21.61
CA LEU A 9 8.47 12.50 -21.84
C LEU A 9 9.02 11.88 -20.54
N ILE A 10 9.68 12.68 -19.69
CA ILE A 10 10.17 12.24 -18.38
C ILE A 10 9.00 11.84 -17.47
N ALA A 11 7.95 12.66 -17.41
CA ALA A 11 6.78 12.38 -16.57
C ALA A 11 6.00 11.14 -17.06
N VAL A 12 5.74 11.02 -18.36
CA VAL A 12 5.04 9.85 -18.91
C VAL A 12 5.92 8.60 -18.79
N GLY A 13 7.21 8.72 -19.09
CA GLY A 13 8.18 7.63 -18.96
C GLY A 13 8.29 7.10 -17.54
N SER A 14 8.27 7.97 -16.53
CA SER A 14 8.32 7.54 -15.13
C SER A 14 7.06 6.82 -14.66
N VAL A 15 5.88 7.25 -15.14
CA VAL A 15 4.60 6.60 -14.82
C VAL A 15 4.55 5.22 -15.45
N ILE A 16 4.90 5.12 -16.73
CA ILE A 16 4.98 3.83 -17.44
C ILE A 16 6.03 2.93 -16.76
N GLY A 17 7.19 3.48 -16.41
CA GLY A 17 8.26 2.77 -15.71
C GLY A 17 7.82 2.25 -14.34
N ALA A 18 7.11 3.06 -13.56
CA ALA A 18 6.59 2.66 -12.24
C ALA A 18 5.53 1.57 -12.35
N LEU A 19 4.61 1.68 -13.33
CA LEU A 19 3.59 0.65 -13.59
C LEU A 19 4.23 -0.66 -14.06
N ALA A 20 5.19 -0.59 -14.99
CA ALA A 20 5.92 -1.76 -15.46
C ALA A 20 6.73 -2.40 -14.32
N ALA A 21 7.42 -1.61 -13.51
CA ALA A 21 8.15 -2.11 -12.34
C ALA A 21 7.21 -2.81 -11.35
N MET A 22 6.03 -2.25 -11.08
CA MET A 22 5.05 -2.87 -10.21
C MET A 22 4.49 -4.18 -10.79
N ALA A 23 4.36 -4.28 -12.11
CA ALA A 23 3.90 -5.49 -12.79
C ALA A 23 4.98 -6.60 -12.87
N LEU A 24 6.25 -6.22 -13.02
CA LEU A 24 7.37 -7.14 -13.27
C LEU A 24 8.10 -7.57 -11.99
N THR A 25 7.98 -6.80 -10.89
CA THR A 25 8.79 -6.98 -9.69
C THR A 25 7.91 -7.25 -8.46
N PRO A 26 8.27 -8.20 -7.57
CA PRO A 26 7.54 -8.47 -6.32
C PRO A 26 7.81 -7.44 -5.20
N ILE A 27 8.30 -6.24 -5.54
CA ILE A 27 8.60 -5.18 -4.58
C ILE A 27 7.28 -4.50 -4.15
N SER A 28 7.19 -4.10 -2.88
CA SER A 28 6.05 -3.34 -2.37
C SER A 28 5.76 -2.12 -3.23
N ALA A 29 4.51 -1.99 -3.66
CA ALA A 29 4.04 -0.91 -4.54
C ALA A 29 4.38 0.49 -4.00
N GLU A 30 4.27 0.69 -2.68
CA GLU A 30 4.62 1.94 -2.01
C GLU A 30 6.07 2.35 -2.27
N MET A 31 7.00 1.39 -2.27
CA MET A 31 8.42 1.66 -2.45
C MET A 31 8.74 2.08 -3.89
N ILE A 32 8.07 1.46 -4.87
CA ILE A 32 8.20 1.81 -6.30
C ILE A 32 7.62 3.20 -6.56
N LEU A 33 6.42 3.49 -6.03
CA LEU A 33 5.75 4.78 -6.21
C LEU A 33 6.52 5.92 -5.53
N LEU A 34 7.00 5.72 -4.31
CA LEU A 34 7.85 6.70 -3.62
C LEU A 34 9.18 6.91 -4.37
N GLY A 35 9.79 5.83 -4.87
CA GLY A 35 11.01 5.91 -5.67
C GLY A 35 10.82 6.72 -6.97
N SER A 36 9.73 6.47 -7.69
CA SER A 36 9.36 7.24 -8.89
C SER A 36 9.13 8.72 -8.56
N MET A 37 8.50 9.01 -7.42
CA MET A 37 8.31 10.39 -6.97
C MET A 37 9.63 11.11 -6.68
N VAL A 38 10.54 10.46 -5.95
CA VAL A 38 11.88 10.98 -5.66
C VAL A 38 12.65 11.21 -6.96
N PHE A 39 12.53 10.32 -7.92
CA PHE A 39 13.10 10.48 -9.25
C PHE A 39 12.56 11.72 -9.98
N LEU A 40 11.24 11.96 -9.94
CA LEU A 40 10.61 13.15 -10.53
C LEU A 40 11.02 14.47 -9.86
N MET A 41 11.22 14.43 -8.54
CA MET A 41 11.75 15.58 -7.80
C MET A 41 13.23 15.82 -8.14
N ALA A 42 14.02 14.76 -8.37
CA ALA A 42 15.43 14.87 -8.76
C ALA A 42 15.59 15.47 -10.17
N THR A 43 14.69 15.14 -11.10
CA THR A 43 14.66 15.74 -12.45
C THR A 43 14.07 17.16 -12.47
N ARG A 44 13.61 17.68 -11.33
CA ARG A 44 12.97 19.01 -11.16
C ARG A 44 11.75 19.27 -12.05
N VAL A 45 11.12 18.21 -12.55
CA VAL A 45 9.87 18.30 -13.32
C VAL A 45 8.69 18.66 -12.41
N VAL A 46 8.74 18.22 -11.15
CA VAL A 46 7.70 18.46 -10.13
C VAL A 46 8.31 19.12 -8.90
N THR A 47 7.66 20.15 -8.37
CA THR A 47 8.12 20.80 -7.12
C THR A 47 7.72 20.00 -5.88
N PRO A 48 8.43 20.14 -4.74
CA PRO A 48 8.07 19.43 -3.51
C PRO A 48 6.64 19.71 -3.04
N GLU A 49 6.14 20.93 -3.24
CA GLU A 49 4.76 21.30 -2.86
C GLU A 49 3.74 20.54 -3.70
N GLN A 50 3.95 20.46 -5.02
CA GLN A 50 3.10 19.67 -5.92
C GLN A 50 3.16 18.19 -5.61
N ALA A 51 4.35 17.71 -5.22
CA ALA A 51 4.54 16.32 -4.85
C ALA A 51 3.73 15.95 -3.60
N VAL A 52 3.84 16.76 -2.54
CA VAL A 52 3.13 16.55 -1.28
C VAL A 52 1.62 16.73 -1.45
N GLN A 53 1.16 17.61 -2.33
CA GLN A 53 -0.26 17.73 -2.68
C GLN A 53 -0.84 16.44 -3.26
N GLY A 54 -0.07 15.68 -4.04
CA GLY A 54 -0.47 14.36 -4.53
C GLY A 54 -0.62 13.31 -3.42
N PHE A 55 0.25 13.35 -2.40
CA PHE A 55 0.17 12.47 -1.23
C PHE A 55 -0.90 12.90 -0.21
N ALA A 56 -1.23 14.19 -0.12
CA ALA A 56 -2.25 14.74 0.78
C ALA A 56 -3.70 14.46 0.31
N ASN A 57 -3.90 13.44 -0.52
CA ASN A 57 -5.23 13.01 -0.92
C ASN A 57 -5.96 12.43 0.30
N THR A 58 -7.22 12.83 0.48
CA THR A 58 -8.16 12.28 1.46
C THR A 58 -8.12 10.74 1.51
N GLY A 59 -7.94 10.08 0.36
CA GLY A 59 -7.80 8.63 0.29
C GLY A 59 -6.61 8.09 1.09
N VAL A 60 -5.41 8.64 0.89
CA VAL A 60 -4.18 8.22 1.59
C VAL A 60 -4.32 8.48 3.09
N LEU A 61 -4.86 9.64 3.47
CA LEU A 61 -5.12 9.99 4.86
C LEU A 61 -6.10 9.00 5.53
N THR A 62 -7.12 8.55 4.79
CA THR A 62 -8.08 7.56 5.29
C THR A 62 -7.41 6.22 5.55
N ILE A 63 -6.59 5.73 4.61
CA ILE A 63 -5.85 4.49 4.80
C ILE A 63 -4.89 4.59 6.00
N ALA A 64 -4.20 5.72 6.15
CA ALA A 64 -3.34 5.97 7.32
C ALA A 64 -4.12 5.90 8.64
N ALA A 65 -5.30 6.54 8.70
CA ALA A 65 -6.16 6.48 9.88
C ALA A 65 -6.62 5.04 10.19
N LEU A 66 -7.01 4.27 9.18
CA LEU A 66 -7.39 2.85 9.35
C LEU A 66 -6.21 2.02 9.86
N TYR A 67 -4.98 2.28 9.40
CA TYR A 67 -3.80 1.58 9.87
C TYR A 67 -3.53 1.82 11.37
N VAL A 68 -3.70 3.07 11.83
CA VAL A 68 -3.61 3.43 13.26
C VAL A 68 -4.69 2.70 14.07
N VAL A 69 -5.94 2.68 13.59
CA VAL A 69 -7.04 1.96 14.26
C VAL A 69 -6.74 0.46 14.37
N VAL A 70 -6.24 -0.15 13.29
CA VAL A 70 -5.86 -1.57 13.28
C VAL A 70 -4.74 -1.85 14.27
N ALA A 71 -3.71 -0.99 14.34
CA ALA A 71 -2.64 -1.12 15.32
C ALA A 71 -3.16 -1.08 16.77
N GLY A 72 -4.03 -0.11 17.10
CA GLY A 72 -4.64 -0.01 18.42
C GLY A 72 -5.54 -1.20 18.77
N LEU A 73 -6.25 -1.76 17.79
CA LEU A 73 -7.07 -2.95 17.98
C LEU A 73 -6.21 -4.21 18.24
N ARG A 74 -5.05 -4.31 17.59
CA ARG A 74 -4.08 -5.39 17.82
C ARG A 74 -3.45 -5.31 19.20
N GLU A 75 -3.08 -4.12 19.66
CA GLU A 75 -2.40 -3.90 20.93
C GLU A 75 -3.31 -4.13 22.15
N THR A 76 -4.60 -3.78 22.03
CA THR A 76 -5.60 -4.01 23.08
C THR A 76 -6.10 -5.45 23.17
N GLY A 77 -5.70 -6.33 22.23
CA GLY A 77 -6.25 -7.70 22.14
C GLY A 77 -7.74 -7.73 21.77
N ALA A 78 -8.31 -6.61 21.32
CA ALA A 78 -9.71 -6.52 20.96
C ALA A 78 -10.05 -7.40 19.75
N ILE A 79 -9.08 -7.67 18.85
CA ILE A 79 -9.25 -8.61 17.73
C ILE A 79 -9.51 -10.03 18.23
N SER A 80 -8.73 -10.52 19.21
CA SER A 80 -8.93 -11.86 19.76
C SER A 80 -10.20 -11.94 20.58
N TRP A 81 -10.49 -10.91 21.39
CA TRP A 81 -11.77 -10.81 22.11
C TRP A 81 -12.97 -10.86 21.16
N ALA A 82 -12.93 -10.12 20.04
CA ALA A 82 -13.99 -10.14 19.04
C ALA A 82 -14.12 -11.51 18.37
N ALA A 83 -13.00 -12.18 18.08
CA ALA A 83 -12.99 -13.54 17.54
C ALA A 83 -13.57 -14.58 18.51
N LEU A 84 -13.34 -14.43 19.83
CA LEU A 84 -13.96 -15.28 20.85
C LEU A 84 -15.46 -15.00 21.03
N ARG A 85 -15.91 -13.77 20.76
CA ARG A 85 -17.30 -13.33 20.93
C ARG A 85 -18.18 -13.58 19.71
N MET A 86 -17.59 -13.88 18.55
CA MET A 86 -18.28 -14.43 17.40
C MET A 86 -18.21 -15.96 17.48
N PRO A 87 -19.28 -16.67 17.87
CA PRO A 87 -19.36 -18.12 17.71
C PRO A 87 -19.62 -18.43 16.23
N SER A 88 -18.70 -18.04 15.35
CA SER A 88 -18.66 -18.56 13.98
C SER A 88 -18.01 -19.94 14.06
N ALA A 89 -18.86 -20.97 14.10
CA ALA A 89 -18.57 -22.38 13.93
C ALA A 89 -17.08 -22.72 13.76
N ALA A 90 -16.42 -23.04 14.87
CA ALA A 90 -15.23 -23.87 14.82
C ALA A 90 -15.57 -25.09 13.96
N SER A 91 -14.88 -25.26 12.84
CA SER A 91 -14.92 -26.50 12.08
C SER A 91 -14.48 -27.64 13.02
N PRO A 92 -15.35 -28.61 13.35
CA PRO A 92 -14.99 -29.75 14.17
C PRO A 92 -14.48 -30.85 13.24
N THR A 93 -13.28 -30.68 12.67
CA THR A 93 -12.63 -31.77 11.90
C THR A 93 -11.15 -31.91 12.24
N ARG A 94 -10.83 -31.86 13.54
CA ARG A 94 -9.80 -32.77 14.08
C ARG A 94 -10.51 -34.00 14.63
N CYS A 95 -10.75 -34.98 13.75
CA CYS A 95 -10.85 -36.36 14.19
C CYS A 95 -9.40 -36.89 14.23
N PRO A 96 -8.83 -37.20 15.41
CA PRO A 96 -7.54 -37.86 15.47
C PRO A 96 -7.70 -39.26 14.90
N ARG A 97 -6.98 -39.53 13.81
CA ARG A 97 -7.03 -40.75 13.01
C ARG A 97 -6.55 -42.03 13.74
N SER A 98 -6.36 -41.98 15.07
CA SER A 98 -5.77 -43.05 15.88
C SER A 98 -6.76 -43.73 16.84
N THR A 99 -8.03 -43.31 16.90
CA THR A 99 -9.02 -43.85 17.86
C THR A 99 -10.32 -44.34 17.21
N CYS A 100 -10.38 -44.42 15.88
CA CYS A 100 -11.39 -45.22 15.19
C CYS A 100 -10.80 -46.62 14.97
N ALA A 101 -11.49 -47.62 15.52
CA ALA A 101 -11.14 -49.04 15.54
C ALA A 101 -10.80 -49.64 14.18
#